data_AF-A0A836S381-F1
#
_entry.id   AF-A0A836S381-F1
#
_cell.length_a   1.000
_cell.length_b   1.000
_cell.length_c   1.000
_cell.angle_alpha   90.00
_cell.angle_beta   90.00
_cell.angle_gamma   90.00
#
_symmetry.space_group_name_H-M   'P 1'
#
loop_
_entity.id
_entity.type
_entity.pdbx_description
1 polymer ?
#
loop_
_entity_poly.entity_id
_entity_poly.type
_entity_poly.pdbx_seq_one_letter_code
_entity_poly.pdbx_strand_id
1 'polypeptide(L)'
;MAPISGEANCGFCHNATVDGGNGEATKNLTNVATILDDPKLDSVPLEVSKEYAADINLVRLHDQKHGTNLEASTPVVCQQCHYSPALDLAQLGPLGAGDDLANGRFQKSVKSMSNVMHSHHGAETDANGNKLFPDMPPPVTVAGILRDPGVTRDVLEATCYQCHPGRRTDCLRGAMATGGMVCQDCHGDMQQVGDDFTRKVSPTNPGAFEFVGNFYTDPAQPRVPWANEPTCGSCHTGDAMDNMHGEANTIGDPQDGIRLMQAWRTDDPKATPIVPTNKRFAEDTVKNGPAKGNPMLYRVSTGHEGVFCEGCHGSTHGIWPNGNPNANDNVAANQLQGHAGTISECDVCHTKDFGNTLEGPHGMHPVGELGLKFADGGHEDIAEDNPDACRACHGRNGEGTVLSKVAADRSFTIEECEKGSLCPNDEVKNFRVTLAKGTQVSCTLCHENEL
;
A
#
# COMPACT_ATOMS: atom_id res chain seq x y z
N MET A 1 -7.23 2.80 1.73
CA MET A 1 -8.42 1.94 1.71
C MET A 1 -9.01 2.00 0.32
N ALA A 2 -9.29 0.86 -0.31
CA ALA A 2 -9.86 0.83 -1.65
C ALA A 2 -11.39 1.02 -1.59
N PRO A 3 -12.02 1.64 -2.60
CA PRO A 3 -13.48 1.62 -2.71
C PRO A 3 -13.98 0.18 -2.95
N ILE A 4 -15.28 -0.05 -2.74
CA ILE A 4 -15.94 -1.27 -3.23
C ILE A 4 -15.89 -1.23 -4.76
N SER A 5 -15.57 -2.37 -5.36
CA SER A 5 -15.41 -2.52 -6.81
C SER A 5 -16.74 -2.80 -7.50
N GLY A 6 -16.88 -2.39 -8.76
CA GLY A 6 -17.90 -2.98 -9.66
C GLY A 6 -17.63 -4.47 -9.98
N GLU A 7 -16.49 -5.00 -9.55
CA GLU A 7 -16.16 -6.43 -9.57
C GLU A 7 -16.48 -7.13 -8.25
N ALA A 8 -17.11 -6.44 -7.30
CA ALA A 8 -17.51 -7.04 -6.05
C ALA A 8 -18.42 -8.25 -6.31
N ASN A 9 -18.19 -9.33 -5.57
CA ASN A 9 -18.81 -10.62 -5.78
C ASN A 9 -19.65 -11.02 -4.57
N CYS A 10 -20.51 -10.10 -4.13
CA CYS A 10 -21.43 -10.35 -3.01
C CYS A 10 -22.30 -11.59 -3.26
N GLY A 11 -22.65 -11.86 -4.52
CA GLY A 11 -23.42 -13.03 -4.94
C GLY A 11 -22.80 -14.37 -4.56
N PHE A 12 -21.49 -14.46 -4.32
CA PHE A 12 -20.86 -15.71 -3.86
C PHE A 12 -21.49 -16.27 -2.59
N CYS A 13 -21.89 -15.41 -1.67
CA CYS A 13 -22.59 -15.81 -0.45
C CYS A 13 -24.07 -15.44 -0.48
N HIS A 14 -24.41 -14.30 -1.10
CA HIS A 14 -25.74 -13.70 -1.02
C HIS A 14 -26.70 -14.12 -2.15
N ASN A 15 -26.23 -14.85 -3.17
CA ASN A 15 -27.15 -15.46 -4.12
C ASN A 15 -27.82 -16.71 -3.54
N ALA A 16 -28.97 -17.06 -4.13
CA ALA A 16 -29.50 -18.40 -4.00
C ALA A 16 -28.49 -19.43 -4.52
N THR A 17 -28.53 -20.65 -3.98
CA THR A 17 -27.68 -21.75 -4.45
C THR A 17 -27.93 -22.10 -5.92
N VAL A 18 -29.17 -21.93 -6.40
CA VAL A 18 -29.53 -22.10 -7.81
C VAL A 18 -28.84 -21.09 -8.74
N ASP A 19 -28.43 -19.93 -8.21
CA ASP A 19 -27.78 -18.85 -8.94
C ASP A 19 -26.26 -18.80 -8.69
N GLY A 20 -25.71 -19.84 -8.06
CA GLY A 20 -24.28 -20.01 -7.82
C GLY A 20 -23.79 -19.48 -6.47
N GLY A 21 -24.69 -19.11 -5.55
CA GLY A 21 -24.30 -18.80 -4.16
C GLY A 21 -23.91 -20.05 -3.38
N ASN A 22 -23.02 -19.91 -2.40
CA ASN A 22 -22.59 -21.01 -1.53
C ASN A 22 -23.61 -21.37 -0.44
N GLY A 23 -24.67 -20.56 -0.28
CA GLY A 23 -25.76 -20.78 0.68
C GLY A 23 -25.47 -20.31 2.11
N GLU A 24 -24.27 -19.84 2.42
CA GLU A 24 -23.89 -19.50 3.80
C GLU A 24 -24.61 -18.24 4.31
N ALA A 25 -24.80 -17.22 3.47
CA ALA A 25 -25.54 -16.02 3.89
C ALA A 25 -27.06 -16.21 3.78
N THR A 26 -27.54 -16.94 2.77
CA THR A 26 -28.97 -17.06 2.47
C THR A 26 -29.69 -18.12 3.29
N LYS A 27 -28.98 -19.01 4.00
CA LYS A 27 -29.59 -20.06 4.86
C LYS A 27 -30.58 -19.54 5.92
N ASN A 28 -30.41 -18.29 6.36
CA ASN A 28 -31.24 -17.67 7.39
C ASN A 28 -32.45 -16.91 6.84
N LEU A 29 -32.54 -16.75 5.51
CA LEU A 29 -33.66 -16.09 4.85
C LEU A 29 -34.81 -17.08 4.65
N THR A 30 -36.03 -16.64 4.96
CA THR A 30 -37.24 -17.42 4.66
C THR A 30 -37.61 -17.35 3.17
N ASN A 31 -37.31 -16.22 2.52
CA ASN A 31 -37.52 -16.01 1.09
C ASN A 31 -36.23 -15.53 0.45
N VAL A 32 -35.60 -16.41 -0.34
CA VAL A 32 -34.35 -16.12 -1.06
C VAL A 32 -34.71 -15.69 -2.47
N ALA A 33 -34.36 -14.46 -2.83
CA ALA A 33 -34.49 -13.96 -4.19
C ALA A 33 -33.53 -14.70 -5.13
N THR A 34 -33.98 -14.87 -6.36
CA THR A 34 -33.25 -15.49 -7.47
C THR A 34 -33.25 -14.56 -8.68
N ILE A 35 -32.54 -14.93 -9.74
CA ILE A 35 -32.60 -14.20 -11.03
C ILE A 35 -34.03 -14.08 -11.58
N LEU A 36 -34.95 -14.98 -11.21
CA LEU A 36 -36.35 -14.95 -11.66
C LEU A 36 -37.14 -13.77 -11.08
N ASP A 37 -36.62 -13.15 -10.02
CA ASP A 37 -37.23 -11.97 -9.39
C ASP A 37 -36.80 -10.66 -10.09
N ASP A 38 -35.83 -10.71 -11.02
CA ASP A 38 -35.42 -9.54 -11.81
C ASP A 38 -36.49 -9.20 -12.87
N PRO A 39 -37.15 -8.02 -12.81
CA PRO A 39 -38.13 -7.61 -13.81
C PRO A 39 -37.50 -7.35 -15.20
N LYS A 40 -36.17 -7.33 -15.30
CA LYS A 40 -35.41 -7.18 -16.55
C LYS A 40 -34.69 -8.46 -16.97
N LEU A 41 -35.02 -9.61 -16.40
CA LEU A 41 -34.50 -10.89 -16.85
C LEU A 41 -34.65 -11.02 -18.38
N ASP A 42 -33.63 -11.58 -19.03
CA ASP A 42 -33.46 -11.68 -20.49
C ASP A 42 -33.24 -10.35 -21.24
N SER A 43 -33.45 -9.20 -20.59
CA SER A 43 -33.17 -7.87 -21.16
C SER A 43 -31.83 -7.27 -20.72
N VAL A 44 -31.18 -7.89 -19.72
CA VAL A 44 -29.84 -7.55 -19.23
C VAL A 44 -28.95 -8.80 -19.20
N PRO A 45 -27.62 -8.66 -19.18
CA PRO A 45 -26.73 -9.80 -18.98
C PRO A 45 -27.06 -10.56 -17.69
N LEU A 46 -26.95 -11.89 -17.71
CA LEU A 46 -27.31 -12.75 -16.58
C LEU A 46 -26.62 -12.34 -15.25
N GLU A 47 -25.37 -11.89 -15.31
CA GLU A 47 -24.64 -11.43 -14.13
C GLU A 47 -25.28 -10.19 -13.47
N VAL A 48 -25.97 -9.34 -14.23
CA VAL A 48 -26.74 -8.20 -13.69
C VAL A 48 -27.97 -8.70 -12.94
N SER A 49 -28.67 -9.72 -13.46
CA SER A 49 -29.81 -10.32 -12.76
C SER A 49 -29.37 -11.06 -11.48
N LYS A 50 -28.18 -11.66 -11.48
CA LYS A 50 -27.59 -12.25 -10.27
C LYS A 50 -27.25 -11.18 -9.23
N GLU A 51 -26.66 -10.07 -9.64
CA GLU A 51 -26.38 -8.94 -8.74
C GLU A 51 -27.69 -8.39 -8.15
N TYR A 52 -28.73 -8.23 -8.96
CA TYR A 52 -30.06 -7.83 -8.50
C TYR A 52 -30.63 -8.77 -7.42
N ALA A 53 -30.52 -10.09 -7.62
CA ALA A 53 -30.96 -11.08 -6.63
C ALA A 53 -30.13 -11.00 -5.32
N ALA A 54 -28.80 -10.84 -5.44
CA ALA A 54 -27.90 -10.66 -4.30
C ALA A 54 -28.29 -9.42 -3.46
N ASP A 55 -28.58 -8.30 -4.13
CA ASP A 55 -28.95 -7.04 -3.49
C ASP A 55 -30.25 -7.16 -2.70
N ILE A 56 -31.26 -7.84 -3.26
CA ILE A 56 -32.50 -8.11 -2.52
C ILE A 56 -32.22 -8.96 -1.28
N ASN A 57 -31.42 -10.02 -1.42
CA ASN A 57 -31.08 -10.89 -0.30
C ASN A 57 -30.29 -10.16 0.79
N LEU A 58 -29.37 -9.27 0.41
CA LEU A 58 -28.64 -8.39 1.32
C LEU A 58 -29.59 -7.49 2.12
N VAL A 59 -30.53 -6.83 1.44
CA VAL A 59 -31.50 -5.95 2.08
C VAL A 59 -32.45 -6.72 3.00
N ARG A 60 -32.88 -7.92 2.61
CA ARG A 60 -33.69 -8.81 3.46
C ARG A 60 -32.95 -9.24 4.71
N LEU A 61 -31.66 -9.59 4.59
CA LEU A 61 -30.83 -9.93 5.74
C LEU A 61 -30.67 -8.72 6.67
N HIS A 62 -30.50 -7.53 6.10
CA HIS A 62 -30.45 -6.30 6.88
C HIS A 62 -31.76 -6.05 7.65
N ASP A 63 -32.91 -6.14 6.96
CA ASP A 63 -34.24 -6.00 7.55
C ASP A 63 -34.50 -7.01 8.66
N GLN A 64 -34.15 -8.28 8.44
CA GLN A 64 -34.27 -9.34 9.44
C GLN A 64 -33.39 -9.07 10.67
N LYS A 65 -32.14 -8.63 10.47
CA LYS A 65 -31.18 -8.41 11.55
C LYS A 65 -31.50 -7.17 12.37
N HIS A 66 -31.98 -6.11 11.74
CA HIS A 66 -32.13 -4.79 12.34
C HIS A 66 -33.58 -4.33 12.52
N GLY A 67 -34.55 -5.13 12.08
CA GLY A 67 -35.97 -4.77 12.12
C GLY A 67 -36.30 -3.57 11.22
N THR A 68 -35.52 -3.35 10.17
CA THR A 68 -35.78 -2.30 9.18
C THR A 68 -36.79 -2.76 8.12
N ASN A 69 -37.18 -1.85 7.21
CA ASN A 69 -38.08 -2.12 6.10
C ASN A 69 -37.50 -1.52 4.79
N LEU A 70 -36.23 -1.78 4.56
CA LEU A 70 -35.44 -1.25 3.46
C LEU A 70 -35.84 -1.87 2.11
N GLU A 71 -36.27 -3.13 2.07
CA GLU A 71 -36.72 -3.77 0.81
C GLU A 71 -37.90 -2.99 0.21
N ALA A 72 -38.84 -2.56 1.07
CA ALA A 72 -39.98 -1.74 0.68
C ALA A 72 -39.65 -0.26 0.47
N SER A 73 -38.42 0.17 0.79
CA SER A 73 -37.96 1.57 0.74
C SER A 73 -36.88 1.79 -0.33
N THR A 74 -36.87 0.96 -1.37
CA THR A 74 -35.88 1.04 -2.46
C THR A 74 -36.13 2.24 -3.39
N PRO A 75 -35.08 2.84 -3.99
CA PRO A 75 -33.66 2.46 -3.88
C PRO A 75 -33.04 2.85 -2.53
N VAL A 76 -32.15 1.98 -2.02
CA VAL A 76 -31.43 2.20 -0.77
C VAL A 76 -29.99 2.56 -1.07
N VAL A 77 -29.49 3.64 -0.45
CA VAL A 77 -28.08 4.00 -0.50
C VAL A 77 -27.50 3.83 0.90
N CYS A 78 -26.69 2.80 1.10
CA CYS A 78 -26.14 2.44 2.42
C CYS A 78 -25.47 3.63 3.11
N GLN A 79 -24.82 4.50 2.34
CA GLN A 79 -24.10 5.66 2.83
C GLN A 79 -24.98 6.79 3.36
N GLN A 80 -26.30 6.73 3.16
CA GLN A 80 -27.24 7.60 3.88
C GLN A 80 -27.21 7.31 5.38
N CYS A 81 -27.07 6.05 5.76
CA CYS A 81 -27.00 5.62 7.15
C CYS A 81 -25.56 5.40 7.60
N HIS A 82 -24.72 4.73 6.82
CA HIS A 82 -23.37 4.36 7.21
C HIS A 82 -22.34 5.35 6.68
N TYR A 83 -21.69 6.10 7.56
CA TYR A 83 -20.67 7.07 7.15
C TYR A 83 -19.53 6.43 6.35
N SER A 84 -19.06 7.12 5.31
CA SER A 84 -17.85 6.76 4.57
C SER A 84 -17.02 8.01 4.33
N PRO A 85 -15.83 8.13 4.95
CA PRO A 85 -14.93 9.27 4.73
C PRO A 85 -14.60 9.50 3.25
N ALA A 86 -14.55 8.45 2.43
CA ALA A 86 -14.28 8.53 1.00
C ALA A 86 -15.28 9.40 0.23
N LEU A 87 -16.53 9.45 0.70
CA LEU A 87 -17.60 10.22 0.07
C LEU A 87 -17.79 11.60 0.71
N ASP A 88 -17.09 11.88 1.81
CA ASP A 88 -17.12 13.17 2.49
C ASP A 88 -16.06 14.12 1.92
N LEU A 89 -16.24 14.48 0.64
CA LEU A 89 -15.32 15.36 -0.07
C LEU A 89 -15.25 16.77 0.54
N ALA A 90 -16.31 17.18 1.25
CA ALA A 90 -16.38 18.46 1.95
C ALA A 90 -15.83 18.40 3.39
N GLN A 91 -15.43 17.22 3.87
CA GLN A 91 -14.87 17.00 5.20
C GLN A 91 -15.79 17.48 6.33
N LEU A 92 -17.10 17.31 6.17
CA LEU A 92 -18.11 17.70 7.17
C LEU A 92 -18.26 16.67 8.30
N GLY A 93 -17.69 15.47 8.12
CA GLY A 93 -17.86 14.34 9.00
C GLY A 93 -19.23 13.65 8.85
N PRO A 94 -19.53 12.71 9.76
CA PRO A 94 -20.84 12.06 9.81
C PRO A 94 -21.96 13.07 10.09
N LEU A 95 -23.00 13.06 9.26
CA LEU A 95 -24.17 13.93 9.39
C LEU A 95 -25.43 13.16 9.79
N GLY A 96 -26.29 13.78 10.60
CA GLY A 96 -27.47 13.15 11.19
C GLY A 96 -28.55 14.15 11.58
N ALA A 97 -29.56 13.66 12.30
CA ALA A 97 -30.59 14.53 12.88
C ALA A 97 -29.96 15.67 13.70
N GLY A 98 -30.38 16.91 13.42
CA GLY A 98 -29.85 18.12 14.04
C GLY A 98 -28.76 18.86 13.25
N ASP A 99 -28.29 18.30 12.12
CA ASP A 99 -27.37 19.02 11.23
C ASP A 99 -28.12 19.68 10.06
N ASP A 100 -27.81 20.95 9.79
CA ASP A 100 -28.43 21.73 8.70
C ASP A 100 -28.22 21.10 7.32
N LEU A 101 -27.11 20.37 7.14
CA LEU A 101 -26.73 19.71 5.89
C LEU A 101 -26.97 18.20 5.93
N ALA A 102 -27.77 17.69 6.88
CA ALA A 102 -28.02 16.25 6.99
C ALA A 102 -28.54 15.64 5.69
N ASN A 103 -29.46 16.32 4.99
CA ASN A 103 -30.05 15.87 3.72
C ASN A 103 -30.54 14.40 3.79
N GLY A 104 -31.23 14.04 4.87
CA GLY A 104 -31.75 12.69 5.10
C GLY A 104 -30.71 11.67 5.60
N ARG A 105 -29.48 12.10 5.92
CA ARG A 105 -28.46 11.22 6.51
C ARG A 105 -28.73 10.92 7.99
N PHE A 106 -28.34 9.71 8.40
CA PHE A 106 -28.45 9.18 9.76
C PHE A 106 -27.09 8.64 10.28
N GLN A 107 -25.99 9.21 9.78
CA GLN A 107 -24.62 8.72 9.96
C GLN A 107 -24.06 8.83 11.37
N LYS A 108 -24.75 9.57 12.24
CA LYS A 108 -24.42 9.65 13.67
C LYS A 108 -25.00 8.49 14.48
N SER A 109 -25.98 7.76 13.95
CA SER A 109 -26.75 6.77 14.72
C SER A 109 -26.35 5.33 14.45
N VAL A 110 -25.51 5.07 13.44
CA VAL A 110 -25.01 3.74 13.12
C VAL A 110 -23.52 3.80 12.81
N LYS A 111 -22.86 2.64 12.87
CA LYS A 111 -21.42 2.53 12.59
C LYS A 111 -21.12 2.86 11.12
N SER A 112 -19.87 3.20 10.82
CA SER A 112 -19.40 3.52 9.48
C SER A 112 -19.55 2.33 8.51
N MET A 113 -19.48 2.61 7.21
CA MET A 113 -19.43 1.55 6.19
C MET A 113 -18.22 0.64 6.36
N SER A 114 -17.07 1.19 6.75
CA SER A 114 -15.87 0.38 7.01
C SER A 114 -16.14 -0.61 8.14
N ASN A 115 -16.70 -0.13 9.24
CA ASN A 115 -16.98 -0.94 10.41
C ASN A 115 -17.95 -2.08 10.09
N VAL A 116 -19.13 -1.76 9.54
CA VAL A 116 -20.17 -2.77 9.32
C VAL A 116 -19.83 -3.77 8.24
N MET A 117 -18.98 -3.41 7.27
CA MET A 117 -18.50 -4.38 6.28
C MET A 117 -17.37 -5.23 6.84
N HIS A 118 -16.32 -4.63 7.40
CA HIS A 118 -15.13 -5.41 7.72
C HIS A 118 -15.28 -6.18 9.04
N SER A 119 -15.79 -5.55 10.10
CA SER A 119 -15.91 -6.22 11.41
C SER A 119 -16.95 -7.36 11.39
N HIS A 120 -18.04 -7.19 10.63
CA HIS A 120 -19.06 -8.24 10.49
C HIS A 120 -18.50 -9.41 9.69
N HIS A 121 -18.04 -9.19 8.45
CA HIS A 121 -17.56 -10.28 7.60
C HIS A 121 -16.30 -10.95 8.17
N GLY A 122 -15.43 -10.20 8.85
CA GLY A 122 -14.26 -10.76 9.54
C GLY A 122 -14.59 -11.71 10.68
N ALA A 123 -15.83 -11.72 11.18
CA ALA A 123 -16.30 -12.60 12.25
C ALA A 123 -17.19 -13.75 11.76
N GLU A 124 -17.61 -13.76 10.50
CA GLU A 124 -18.52 -14.78 9.98
C GLU A 124 -17.81 -16.13 9.78
N THR A 125 -18.51 -17.21 10.14
CA THR A 125 -18.02 -18.58 10.04
C THR A 125 -18.97 -19.48 9.26
N ASP A 126 -18.40 -20.52 8.64
CA ASP A 126 -19.17 -21.60 8.00
C ASP A 126 -19.82 -22.51 9.06
N ALA A 127 -20.60 -23.50 8.61
CA ALA A 127 -21.25 -24.47 9.49
C ALA A 127 -20.27 -25.32 10.34
N ASN A 128 -19.00 -25.40 9.95
CA ASN A 128 -17.94 -26.12 10.67
C ASN A 128 -17.18 -25.21 11.66
N GLY A 129 -17.51 -23.92 11.71
CA GLY A 129 -16.84 -22.93 12.56
C GLY A 129 -15.57 -22.33 11.96
N ASN A 130 -15.26 -22.60 10.69
CA ASN A 130 -14.13 -21.96 10.01
C ASN A 130 -14.51 -20.55 9.57
N LYS A 131 -13.57 -19.59 9.60
CA LYS A 131 -13.81 -18.26 9.04
C LYS A 131 -14.17 -18.35 7.56
N LEU A 132 -15.24 -17.68 7.14
CA LEU A 132 -15.58 -17.56 5.72
C LEU A 132 -14.52 -16.77 4.95
N PHE A 133 -13.89 -15.82 5.64
CA PHE A 133 -12.80 -15.00 5.13
C PHE A 133 -11.52 -15.36 5.91
N PRO A 134 -10.67 -16.25 5.39
CA PRO A 134 -9.50 -16.76 6.11
C PRO A 134 -8.43 -15.67 6.32
N ASP A 135 -7.65 -15.78 7.40
CA ASP A 135 -6.55 -14.86 7.66
C ASP A 135 -5.37 -15.14 6.72
N MET A 136 -4.70 -14.09 6.26
CA MET A 136 -3.50 -14.20 5.43
C MET A 136 -2.30 -14.66 6.28
N PRO A 137 -1.58 -15.73 5.88
CA PRO A 137 -0.32 -16.09 6.54
C PRO A 137 0.70 -14.95 6.49
N PRO A 138 1.63 -14.86 7.47
CA PRO A 138 2.66 -13.82 7.48
C PRO A 138 3.46 -13.76 6.16
N PRO A 139 3.92 -12.58 5.73
CA PRO A 139 4.63 -12.41 4.46
C PRO A 139 5.95 -13.18 4.41
N VAL A 140 6.59 -13.36 5.57
CA VAL A 140 7.80 -14.16 5.75
C VAL A 140 7.53 -15.19 6.83
N THR A 141 7.80 -16.45 6.53
CA THR A 141 7.70 -17.56 7.47
C THR A 141 8.78 -17.47 8.55
N VAL A 142 8.59 -18.21 9.65
CA VAL A 142 9.61 -18.33 10.72
C VAL A 142 10.96 -18.86 10.24
N ALA A 143 11.01 -19.49 9.06
CA ALA A 143 12.23 -19.96 8.42
C ALA A 143 12.91 -18.91 7.53
N GLY A 144 12.41 -17.67 7.47
CA GLY A 144 12.94 -16.61 6.61
C GLY A 144 12.58 -16.78 5.13
N ILE A 145 11.53 -17.55 4.81
CA ILE A 145 11.08 -17.79 3.44
C ILE A 145 9.81 -16.98 3.18
N LEU A 146 9.73 -16.32 2.02
CA LEU A 146 8.50 -15.66 1.57
C LEU A 146 7.33 -16.65 1.54
N ARG A 147 6.12 -16.18 1.87
CA ARG A 147 4.92 -17.04 1.80
C ARG A 147 4.65 -17.55 0.39
N ASP A 148 3.96 -18.68 0.33
CA ASP A 148 3.63 -19.33 -0.93
C ASP A 148 2.69 -18.46 -1.80
N PRO A 149 3.04 -18.18 -3.07
CA PRO A 149 2.21 -17.37 -3.96
C PRO A 149 0.83 -17.98 -4.26
N GLY A 150 0.72 -19.32 -4.30
CA GLY A 150 -0.54 -20.01 -4.54
C GLY A 150 -1.52 -19.81 -3.38
N VAL A 151 -1.05 -20.08 -2.16
CA VAL A 151 -1.82 -19.81 -0.92
C VAL A 151 -2.19 -18.33 -0.84
N THR A 152 -1.27 -17.44 -1.20
CA THR A 152 -1.51 -16.00 -1.21
C THR A 152 -2.66 -15.61 -2.15
N ARG A 153 -2.67 -16.18 -3.37
CA ARG A 153 -3.74 -15.94 -4.35
C ARG A 153 -5.07 -16.47 -3.86
N ASP A 154 -5.12 -17.70 -3.36
CA ASP A 154 -6.34 -18.33 -2.86
C ASP A 154 -6.96 -17.52 -1.72
N VAL A 155 -6.15 -17.09 -0.76
CA VAL A 155 -6.63 -16.28 0.37
C VAL A 155 -7.07 -14.89 -0.09
N LEU A 156 -6.34 -14.23 -1.00
CA LEU A 156 -6.77 -12.93 -1.53
C LEU A 156 -8.11 -13.02 -2.27
N GLU A 157 -8.26 -14.03 -3.13
CA GLU A 157 -9.50 -14.30 -3.85
C GLU A 157 -10.65 -14.62 -2.90
N ALA A 158 -10.40 -15.32 -1.79
CA ALA A 158 -11.41 -15.57 -0.76
C ALA A 158 -11.70 -14.35 0.15
N THR A 159 -10.84 -13.33 0.17
CA THR A 159 -10.91 -12.20 1.11
C THR A 159 -11.11 -10.85 0.43
N CYS A 160 -10.07 -10.02 0.39
CA CYS A 160 -10.17 -8.62 -0.03
C CYS A 160 -10.69 -8.47 -1.46
N TYR A 161 -10.36 -9.41 -2.36
CA TYR A 161 -10.78 -9.37 -3.76
C TYR A 161 -12.24 -9.77 -3.99
N GLN A 162 -12.96 -10.22 -2.96
CA GLN A 162 -14.42 -10.37 -3.04
C GLN A 162 -15.13 -9.01 -3.07
N CYS A 163 -14.52 -7.95 -2.51
CA CYS A 163 -15.17 -6.64 -2.35
C CYS A 163 -14.39 -5.51 -3.03
N HIS A 164 -13.06 -5.59 -3.03
CA HIS A 164 -12.17 -4.57 -3.58
C HIS A 164 -11.67 -4.98 -4.98
N PRO A 165 -11.24 -4.02 -5.81
CA PRO A 165 -10.81 -4.32 -7.17
C PRO A 165 -9.62 -5.27 -7.12
N GLY A 166 -9.69 -6.40 -7.79
CA GLY A 166 -8.68 -7.44 -7.61
C GLY A 166 -8.98 -8.72 -8.34
N ARG A 167 -10.23 -9.19 -8.31
CA ARG A 167 -10.61 -10.44 -8.99
C ARG A 167 -10.36 -10.42 -10.49
N ARG A 168 -10.45 -9.25 -11.15
CA ARG A 168 -10.06 -9.10 -12.56
C ARG A 168 -8.95 -8.06 -12.71
N THR A 169 -9.05 -6.94 -12.00
CA THR A 169 -8.10 -5.82 -12.20
C THR A 169 -6.77 -5.97 -11.48
N ASP A 170 -6.63 -6.88 -10.51
CA ASP A 170 -5.43 -7.02 -9.67
C ASP A 170 -4.92 -5.64 -9.17
N CYS A 171 -5.71 -4.95 -8.34
CA CYS A 171 -5.43 -3.56 -7.96
C CYS A 171 -4.02 -3.38 -7.39
N LEU A 172 -3.57 -4.34 -6.59
CA LEU A 172 -2.19 -4.44 -6.12
C LEU A 172 -1.33 -5.20 -7.13
N ARG A 173 -0.56 -4.46 -7.92
CA ARG A 173 0.23 -4.99 -9.06
C ARG A 173 1.63 -4.40 -9.21
N GLY A 174 2.01 -3.49 -8.32
CA GLY A 174 3.31 -2.82 -8.36
C GLY A 174 4.48 -3.63 -7.81
N ALA A 175 5.55 -2.92 -7.44
CA ALA A 175 6.79 -3.48 -6.90
C ALA A 175 6.55 -4.27 -5.60
N MET A 176 5.66 -3.79 -4.73
CA MET A 176 5.31 -4.48 -3.50
C MET A 176 4.60 -5.82 -3.77
N ALA A 177 3.68 -5.85 -4.74
CA ALA A 177 3.02 -7.08 -5.17
C ALA A 177 4.04 -8.09 -5.73
N THR A 178 4.97 -7.58 -6.53
CA THR A 178 6.08 -8.36 -7.11
C THR A 178 7.01 -8.92 -6.03
N GLY A 179 7.18 -8.19 -4.92
CA GLY A 179 7.91 -8.64 -3.74
C GLY A 179 7.15 -9.62 -2.85
N GLY A 180 5.90 -9.98 -3.17
CA GLY A 180 5.09 -10.91 -2.40
C GLY A 180 4.27 -10.28 -1.26
N MET A 181 4.24 -8.95 -1.16
CA MET A 181 3.33 -8.24 -0.25
C MET A 181 1.91 -8.18 -0.82
N VAL A 182 0.94 -8.18 0.09
CA VAL A 182 -0.49 -8.13 -0.17
C VAL A 182 -1.20 -7.09 0.70
N CYS A 183 -2.51 -6.97 0.50
CA CYS A 183 -3.35 -5.99 1.20
C CYS A 183 -3.18 -6.05 2.72
N GLN A 184 -3.13 -7.26 3.29
CA GLN A 184 -3.10 -7.49 4.74
C GLN A 184 -1.77 -7.09 5.39
N ASP A 185 -0.65 -7.16 4.68
CA ASP A 185 0.63 -6.74 5.28
C ASP A 185 0.72 -5.22 5.42
N CYS A 186 -0.03 -4.51 4.59
CA CYS A 186 -0.13 -3.06 4.67
C CYS A 186 -1.25 -2.64 5.63
N HIS A 187 -2.47 -3.17 5.44
CA HIS A 187 -3.68 -2.66 6.09
C HIS A 187 -4.10 -3.42 7.37
N GLY A 188 -3.65 -4.66 7.54
CA GLY A 188 -4.18 -5.60 8.53
C GLY A 188 -5.34 -6.44 8.01
N ASP A 189 -5.88 -7.30 8.87
CA ASP A 189 -7.04 -8.15 8.57
C ASP A 189 -8.38 -7.38 8.64
N MET A 190 -9.47 -8.06 8.28
CA MET A 190 -10.81 -7.47 8.25
C MET A 190 -11.30 -6.96 9.62
N GLN A 191 -11.00 -7.68 10.71
CA GLN A 191 -11.39 -7.23 12.03
C GLN A 191 -10.61 -5.98 12.44
N GLN A 192 -9.31 -5.93 12.12
CA GLN A 192 -8.44 -4.77 12.39
C GLN A 192 -8.87 -3.53 11.59
N VAL A 193 -9.21 -3.70 10.30
CA VAL A 193 -9.73 -2.63 9.45
C VAL A 193 -11.13 -2.17 9.91
N GLY A 194 -11.93 -3.10 10.44
CA GLY A 194 -13.27 -2.85 10.95
C GLY A 194 -13.35 -2.19 12.32
N ASP A 195 -12.29 -2.27 13.14
CA ASP A 195 -12.24 -1.67 14.48
C ASP A 195 -11.93 -0.17 14.44
N ASP A 196 -12.88 0.59 13.90
CA ASP A 196 -12.72 2.01 13.63
C ASP A 196 -13.35 2.94 14.70
N PHE A 197 -13.17 4.24 14.51
CA PHE A 197 -13.68 5.31 15.36
C PHE A 197 -15.20 5.29 15.62
N THR A 198 -15.98 4.51 14.86
CA THR A 198 -17.42 4.36 15.03
C THR A 198 -17.82 3.11 15.81
N ARG A 199 -16.86 2.30 16.30
CA ARG A 199 -17.15 1.00 16.95
C ARG A 199 -18.14 1.04 18.11
N LYS A 200 -18.25 2.19 18.81
CA LYS A 200 -19.19 2.43 19.93
C LYS A 200 -20.49 3.14 19.52
N VAL A 201 -20.64 3.52 18.26
CA VAL A 201 -21.86 4.16 17.74
C VAL A 201 -22.96 3.12 17.63
N SER A 202 -24.15 3.48 18.10
CA SER A 202 -25.37 2.68 17.97
C SER A 202 -26.60 3.59 17.96
N PRO A 203 -27.79 3.05 17.60
CA PRO A 203 -29.03 3.83 17.67
C PRO A 203 -29.34 4.35 19.08
N THR A 204 -28.87 3.65 20.12
CA THR A 204 -29.02 4.04 21.53
C THR A 204 -27.87 4.90 22.06
N ASN A 205 -26.80 5.06 21.29
CA ASN A 205 -25.61 5.85 21.61
C ASN A 205 -25.13 6.66 20.38
N PRO A 206 -25.98 7.54 19.83
CA PRO A 206 -25.66 8.27 18.61
C PRO A 206 -24.52 9.27 18.87
N GLY A 207 -23.61 9.40 17.90
CA GLY A 207 -22.49 10.33 17.95
C GLY A 207 -21.35 9.91 18.87
N ALA A 208 -21.37 8.68 19.39
CA ALA A 208 -20.31 8.12 20.24
C ALA A 208 -19.05 7.73 19.46
N PHE A 209 -18.51 8.71 18.73
CA PHE A 209 -17.27 8.61 18.00
C PHE A 209 -16.07 8.67 18.95
N GLU A 210 -15.06 7.85 18.70
CA GLU A 210 -13.84 7.82 19.51
C GLU A 210 -12.71 8.58 18.82
N PHE A 211 -12.50 9.82 19.27
CA PHE A 211 -11.40 10.69 18.87
C PHE A 211 -10.64 11.16 20.12
N VAL A 212 -9.76 10.30 20.62
CA VAL A 212 -8.97 10.55 21.83
C VAL A 212 -7.60 11.13 21.53
N GLY A 213 -7.06 10.90 20.32
CA GLY A 213 -5.73 11.37 19.94
C GLY A 213 -5.33 11.03 18.51
N ASN A 214 -4.02 10.92 18.27
CA ASN A 214 -3.44 10.56 16.98
C ASN A 214 -3.38 9.03 16.83
N PHE A 215 -3.97 8.48 15.77
CA PHE A 215 -3.95 7.03 15.52
C PHE A 215 -2.56 6.41 15.54
N TYR A 216 -1.55 7.11 15.03
CA TYR A 216 -0.19 6.60 14.88
C TYR A 216 0.60 6.55 16.19
N THR A 217 0.25 7.38 17.19
CA THR A 217 1.04 7.50 18.43
C THR A 217 0.22 7.24 19.69
N ASP A 218 -1.10 7.35 19.63
CA ASP A 218 -2.01 7.11 20.74
C ASP A 218 -2.60 5.70 20.63
N PRO A 219 -2.25 4.77 21.54
CA PRO A 219 -2.78 3.41 21.51
C PRO A 219 -4.30 3.37 21.72
N ALA A 220 -4.91 4.36 22.36
CA ALA A 220 -6.35 4.42 22.59
C ALA A 220 -7.14 4.93 21.37
N GLN A 221 -6.49 5.60 20.41
CA GLN A 221 -7.15 6.07 19.20
C GLN A 221 -7.40 4.89 18.23
N PRO A 222 -8.66 4.59 17.87
CA PRO A 222 -8.97 3.64 16.80
C PRO A 222 -8.76 4.25 15.41
N ARG A 223 -8.75 3.39 14.39
CA ARG A 223 -8.54 3.78 12.99
C ARG A 223 -9.64 4.72 12.52
N VAL A 224 -9.27 5.70 11.70
CA VAL A 224 -10.17 6.45 10.83
C VAL A 224 -9.94 5.99 9.39
N PRO A 225 -10.89 5.27 8.78
CA PRO A 225 -10.78 4.80 7.39
C PRO A 225 -10.44 5.95 6.44
N TRP A 226 -9.61 5.71 5.43
CA TRP A 226 -9.11 6.70 4.45
C TRP A 226 -8.21 7.81 5.00
N ALA A 227 -8.22 8.09 6.30
CA ALA A 227 -7.31 9.05 6.93
C ALA A 227 -6.07 8.37 7.51
N ASN A 228 -6.21 7.11 7.96
CA ASN A 228 -5.13 6.32 8.50
C ASN A 228 -4.75 5.19 7.55
N GLU A 229 -3.84 5.52 6.64
CA GLU A 229 -3.34 4.61 5.63
C GLU A 229 -1.88 4.22 5.93
N PRO A 230 -1.44 3.05 5.43
CA PRO A 230 -0.03 2.67 5.41
C PRO A 230 0.78 3.68 4.61
N THR A 231 2.01 3.89 5.03
CA THR A 231 2.91 4.90 4.46
C THR A 231 4.14 4.22 3.88
N CYS A 232 4.86 4.86 2.96
CA CYS A 232 6.18 4.44 2.50
C CYS A 232 7.10 4.19 3.70
N GLY A 233 7.10 5.12 4.66
CA GLY A 233 7.87 5.02 5.90
C GLY A 233 7.52 3.80 6.77
N SER A 234 6.34 3.21 6.61
CA SER A 234 5.94 2.05 7.39
C SER A 234 6.71 0.77 7.03
N CYS A 235 7.28 0.70 5.83
CA CYS A 235 8.14 -0.42 5.40
C CYS A 235 9.55 0.03 5.00
N HIS A 236 9.69 1.24 4.46
CA HIS A 236 10.96 1.88 4.15
C HIS A 236 11.37 2.77 5.34
N THR A 237 11.67 2.10 6.45
CA THR A 237 11.82 2.72 7.78
C THR A 237 13.13 3.48 7.98
N GLY A 238 13.91 3.64 6.91
CA GLY A 238 15.17 4.36 6.91
C GLY A 238 16.12 3.82 5.86
N ASP A 239 17.41 3.99 6.12
CA ASP A 239 18.49 3.71 5.18
C ASP A 239 19.42 2.60 5.68
N ALA A 240 20.55 2.36 5.01
CA ALA A 240 21.44 1.25 5.37
C ALA A 240 22.07 1.39 6.77
N MET A 241 22.06 2.59 7.35
CA MET A 241 22.68 2.88 8.65
C MET A 241 21.68 2.88 9.80
N ASP A 242 20.45 3.31 9.54
CA ASP A 242 19.37 3.40 10.53
C ASP A 242 18.05 2.99 9.87
N ASN A 243 17.60 1.77 10.15
CA ASN A 243 16.32 1.20 9.74
C ASN A 243 15.84 0.19 10.78
N MET A 244 14.58 -0.24 10.64
CA MET A 244 13.92 -1.09 11.62
C MET A 244 13.99 -2.59 11.26
N HIS A 245 14.80 -3.00 10.29
CA HIS A 245 14.98 -4.41 9.93
C HIS A 245 15.53 -5.19 11.13
N GLY A 246 14.84 -6.26 11.52
CA GLY A 246 15.23 -7.10 12.65
C GLY A 246 14.90 -6.52 14.03
N GLU A 247 14.23 -5.37 14.11
CA GLU A 247 13.67 -4.89 15.39
C GLU A 247 12.58 -5.83 15.92
N ALA A 248 12.35 -5.79 17.22
CA ALA A 248 11.31 -6.55 17.89
C ALA A 248 9.94 -6.36 17.21
N ASN A 249 9.25 -7.48 16.95
CA ASN A 249 7.91 -7.51 16.35
C ASN A 249 7.82 -6.90 14.94
N THR A 250 8.94 -6.70 14.24
CA THR A 250 8.95 -6.38 12.81
C THR A 250 9.11 -7.65 11.96
N ILE A 251 8.70 -7.58 10.70
CA ILE A 251 9.00 -8.62 9.71
C ILE A 251 9.86 -7.99 8.62
N GLY A 252 11.16 -8.27 8.63
CA GLY A 252 12.10 -7.79 7.62
C GLY A 252 12.03 -8.59 6.31
N ASP A 253 12.41 -7.96 5.20
CA ASP A 253 12.66 -8.67 3.94
C ASP A 253 13.79 -9.70 4.15
N PRO A 254 13.63 -10.93 3.63
CA PRO A 254 14.60 -11.99 3.89
C PRO A 254 15.93 -11.85 3.13
N GLN A 255 16.03 -10.90 2.20
CA GLN A 255 17.18 -10.78 1.30
C GLN A 255 17.93 -9.45 1.44
N ASP A 256 17.23 -8.34 1.68
CA ASP A 256 17.84 -7.02 1.54
C ASP A 256 18.43 -6.41 2.82
N GLY A 257 18.01 -6.85 4.00
CA GLY A 257 18.51 -6.36 5.28
C GLY A 257 18.11 -4.93 5.65
N ILE A 258 17.13 -4.32 4.97
CA ILE A 258 16.71 -2.91 5.14
C ILE A 258 15.19 -2.76 5.23
N ARG A 259 14.43 -3.31 4.27
CA ARG A 259 12.99 -3.05 4.17
C ARG A 259 12.19 -4.01 5.05
N LEU A 260 11.00 -3.58 5.47
CA LEU A 260 10.02 -4.46 6.10
C LEU A 260 9.05 -5.03 5.07
N MET A 261 8.57 -6.23 5.36
CA MET A 261 7.53 -6.93 4.61
C MET A 261 6.13 -6.74 5.21
N GLN A 262 6.03 -6.04 6.34
CA GLN A 262 4.78 -5.71 7.01
C GLN A 262 4.85 -4.27 7.55
N ALA A 263 3.80 -3.49 7.31
CA ALA A 263 3.74 -2.06 7.62
C ALA A 263 3.47 -1.76 9.10
N TRP A 264 3.18 -2.77 9.91
CA TRP A 264 2.78 -2.66 11.31
C TRP A 264 3.46 -3.76 12.13
N ARG A 265 3.59 -3.58 13.44
CA ARG A 265 4.29 -4.56 14.31
C ARG A 265 3.39 -5.75 14.64
N THR A 266 3.93 -6.96 14.67
CA THR A 266 3.17 -8.21 14.87
C THR A 266 2.43 -8.31 16.20
N ASP A 267 2.82 -7.53 17.21
CA ASP A 267 2.17 -7.43 18.52
C ASP A 267 1.12 -6.32 18.59
N ASP A 268 0.92 -5.54 17.53
CA ASP A 268 -0.12 -4.51 17.47
C ASP A 268 -1.45 -5.09 16.98
N PRO A 269 -2.45 -5.24 17.86
CA PRO A 269 -3.75 -5.79 17.47
C PRO A 269 -4.53 -4.88 16.51
N LYS A 270 -4.17 -3.60 16.32
CA LYS A 270 -4.88 -2.66 15.44
C LYS A 270 -4.31 -2.58 14.02
N ALA A 271 -3.15 -3.20 13.78
CA ALA A 271 -2.35 -2.99 12.57
C ALA A 271 -2.08 -1.49 12.29
N THR A 272 -1.63 -0.75 13.32
CA THR A 272 -1.25 0.66 13.19
C THR A 272 0.02 0.76 12.35
N PRO A 273 0.02 1.51 11.24
CA PRO A 273 1.21 1.66 10.43
C PRO A 273 2.37 2.27 11.22
N ILE A 274 3.56 1.71 11.06
CA ILE A 274 4.80 2.20 11.63
C ILE A 274 5.07 3.61 11.10
N VAL A 275 5.45 4.52 12.01
CA VAL A 275 5.96 5.85 11.67
C VAL A 275 7.44 5.86 12.08
N PRO A 276 8.38 5.82 11.11
CA PRO A 276 9.80 5.70 11.42
C PRO A 276 10.38 7.03 11.92
N THR A 277 11.47 6.93 12.68
CA THR A 277 12.30 8.07 13.07
C THR A 277 13.16 8.56 11.90
N ASN A 278 13.78 7.63 11.17
CA ASN A 278 14.46 7.94 9.91
C ASN A 278 13.42 8.08 8.79
N LYS A 279 13.27 9.31 8.28
CA LYS A 279 12.23 9.67 7.31
C LYS A 279 12.74 9.77 5.88
N ARG A 280 13.94 9.27 5.56
CA ARG A 280 14.55 9.40 4.22
C ARG A 280 13.60 9.00 3.08
N PHE A 281 12.81 7.94 3.29
CA PHE A 281 11.87 7.40 2.31
C PHE A 281 10.40 7.55 2.74
N ALA A 282 10.14 8.32 3.80
CA ALA A 282 8.79 8.55 4.30
C ALA A 282 8.16 9.76 3.59
N GLU A 283 6.83 9.75 3.55
CA GLU A 283 6.02 10.86 3.07
C GLU A 283 6.19 12.12 3.92
N ASP A 284 5.79 13.24 3.32
CA ASP A 284 5.56 14.49 4.04
C ASP A 284 4.64 14.29 5.25
N THR A 285 4.76 15.18 6.23
CA THR A 285 3.86 15.23 7.38
C THR A 285 2.97 16.46 7.32
N VAL A 286 1.74 16.31 7.83
CA VAL A 286 0.78 17.41 7.93
C VAL A 286 1.38 18.54 8.78
N LYS A 287 1.45 19.74 8.21
CA LYS A 287 2.16 20.88 8.84
C LYS A 287 1.32 21.61 9.89
N ASN A 288 0.00 21.64 9.75
CA ASN A 288 -0.91 22.48 10.53
C ASN A 288 -2.20 21.74 10.94
N GLY A 289 -2.88 22.25 11.97
CA GLY A 289 -4.17 21.74 12.43
C GLY A 289 -4.09 20.52 13.36
N PRO A 290 -5.23 19.90 13.72
CA PRO A 290 -5.29 18.79 14.67
C PRO A 290 -4.52 17.53 14.25
N ALA A 291 -4.29 17.34 12.95
CA ALA A 291 -3.52 16.22 12.41
C ALA A 291 -2.02 16.55 12.25
N LYS A 292 -1.53 17.68 12.80
CA LYS A 292 -0.12 18.09 12.66
C LYS A 292 0.83 16.97 13.11
N GLY A 293 1.81 16.67 12.27
CA GLY A 293 2.80 15.62 12.50
C GLY A 293 2.38 14.24 11.98
N ASN A 294 1.12 14.04 11.60
CA ASN A 294 0.68 12.80 10.95
C ASN A 294 1.32 12.68 9.57
N PRO A 295 1.65 11.46 9.13
CA PRO A 295 1.97 11.20 7.73
C PRO A 295 0.85 11.68 6.80
N MET A 296 1.23 12.30 5.68
CA MET A 296 0.31 12.63 4.59
C MET A 296 0.04 11.39 3.73
N LEU A 297 -1.10 11.37 3.04
CA LEU A 297 -1.38 10.31 2.06
C LEU A 297 -0.40 10.41 0.90
N TYR A 298 0.20 9.30 0.50
CA TYR A 298 1.12 9.19 -0.65
C TYR A 298 0.70 10.00 -1.89
N ARG A 299 -0.57 9.90 -2.31
CA ARG A 299 -1.10 10.61 -3.49
C ARG A 299 -1.07 12.14 -3.41
N VAL A 300 -0.93 12.72 -2.22
CA VAL A 300 -0.80 14.18 -2.01
C VAL A 300 0.56 14.58 -1.43
N SER A 301 1.45 13.61 -1.23
CA SER A 301 2.81 13.84 -0.74
C SER A 301 3.71 14.25 -1.88
N THR A 302 4.66 15.13 -1.56
CA THR A 302 5.62 15.68 -2.51
C THR A 302 7.04 15.39 -2.07
N GLY A 303 7.99 15.50 -2.99
CA GLY A 303 9.41 15.33 -2.70
C GLY A 303 10.23 16.39 -3.40
N HIS A 304 11.22 15.93 -4.18
CA HIS A 304 12.18 16.75 -4.93
C HIS A 304 11.49 17.91 -5.67
N GLU A 305 11.72 19.14 -5.19
CA GLU A 305 11.18 20.40 -5.72
C GLU A 305 9.64 20.41 -5.90
N GLY A 306 8.91 19.73 -5.01
CA GLY A 306 7.44 19.73 -5.01
C GLY A 306 6.81 18.77 -6.03
N VAL A 307 7.60 17.91 -6.68
CA VAL A 307 7.07 16.82 -7.52
C VAL A 307 6.32 15.83 -6.64
N PHE A 308 5.11 15.44 -7.04
CA PHE A 308 4.34 14.41 -6.35
C PHE A 308 5.08 13.08 -6.40
N CYS A 309 5.04 12.32 -5.30
CA CYS A 309 5.68 10.99 -5.24
C CYS A 309 5.21 10.08 -6.40
N GLU A 310 3.91 10.16 -6.76
CA GLU A 310 3.32 9.41 -7.88
C GLU A 310 3.95 9.72 -9.23
N GLY A 311 4.56 10.89 -9.41
CA GLY A 311 5.26 11.28 -10.63
C GLY A 311 6.54 10.47 -10.88
N CYS A 312 7.24 10.08 -9.81
CA CYS A 312 8.47 9.28 -9.91
C CYS A 312 8.19 7.78 -9.72
N HIS A 313 7.33 7.43 -8.77
CA HIS A 313 7.13 6.05 -8.34
C HIS A 313 5.92 5.36 -8.98
N GLY A 314 4.98 6.09 -9.60
CA GLY A 314 3.72 5.55 -10.12
C GLY A 314 2.57 5.64 -9.11
N SER A 315 1.36 5.28 -9.53
CA SER A 315 0.16 5.43 -8.70
C SER A 315 0.13 4.49 -7.49
N THR A 316 -0.62 4.86 -6.45
CA THR A 316 -0.93 3.98 -5.31
C THR A 316 -1.35 2.57 -5.77
N HIS A 317 -0.81 1.51 -5.14
CA HIS A 317 -0.96 0.07 -5.50
C HIS A 317 -0.37 -0.37 -6.87
N GLY A 318 0.06 0.57 -7.71
CA GLY A 318 0.72 0.35 -9.00
C GLY A 318 2.12 0.96 -9.07
N ILE A 319 2.80 1.08 -7.93
CA ILE A 319 4.17 1.62 -7.85
C ILE A 319 5.13 0.76 -8.68
N TRP A 320 6.02 1.38 -9.45
CA TRP A 320 6.90 0.69 -10.39
C TRP A 320 8.11 0.04 -9.71
N PRO A 321 8.66 -1.05 -10.29
CA PRO A 321 8.16 -1.74 -11.48
C PRO A 321 7.05 -2.75 -11.16
N ASN A 322 6.20 -3.03 -12.16
CA ASN A 322 5.42 -4.26 -12.17
C ASN A 322 6.34 -5.41 -12.61
N GLY A 323 6.30 -6.55 -11.90
CA GLY A 323 7.14 -7.71 -12.15
C GLY A 323 6.91 -8.38 -13.51
N ASN A 324 5.74 -8.18 -14.13
CA ASN A 324 5.54 -8.54 -15.52
C ASN A 324 6.17 -7.46 -16.43
N PRO A 325 7.25 -7.77 -17.18
CA PRO A 325 7.95 -6.78 -18.01
C PRO A 325 7.05 -6.17 -19.11
N ASN A 326 6.00 -6.88 -19.52
CA ASN A 326 5.07 -6.43 -20.55
C ASN A 326 3.82 -5.72 -19.97
N ALA A 327 3.77 -5.47 -18.66
CA ALA A 327 2.64 -4.79 -18.05
C ALA A 327 2.54 -3.33 -18.50
N ASN A 328 1.31 -2.85 -18.69
CA ASN A 328 1.03 -1.46 -19.04
C ASN A 328 1.59 -0.47 -18.00
N ASP A 329 1.68 -0.88 -16.71
CA ASP A 329 2.26 -0.04 -15.66
C ASP A 329 3.72 0.33 -15.98
N ASN A 330 4.49 -0.54 -16.66
CA ASN A 330 5.89 -0.27 -16.98
C ASN A 330 6.09 0.63 -18.21
N VAL A 331 5.04 0.93 -18.98
CA VAL A 331 5.17 1.67 -20.26
C VAL A 331 5.73 3.08 -20.04
N ALA A 332 5.22 3.81 -19.04
CA ALA A 332 5.66 5.16 -18.76
C ALA A 332 7.15 5.20 -18.38
N ALA A 333 7.57 4.36 -17.42
CA ALA A 333 8.98 4.27 -17.02
C ALA A 333 9.89 3.90 -18.21
N ASN A 334 9.53 2.89 -19.00
CA ASN A 334 10.32 2.51 -20.17
C ASN A 334 10.46 3.63 -21.20
N GLN A 335 9.40 4.41 -21.44
CA GLN A 335 9.44 5.52 -22.38
C GLN A 335 10.29 6.69 -21.89
N LEU A 336 10.30 6.95 -20.58
CA LEU A 336 11.00 8.08 -19.99
C LEU A 336 12.49 7.82 -19.81
N GLN A 337 12.86 6.66 -19.23
CA GLN A 337 14.24 6.37 -18.83
C GLN A 337 14.85 5.14 -19.52
N GLY A 338 14.12 4.50 -20.44
CA GLY A 338 14.60 3.33 -21.18
C GLY A 338 14.52 2.00 -20.42
N HIS A 339 14.05 1.99 -19.17
CA HIS A 339 13.84 0.78 -18.39
C HIS A 339 12.66 0.90 -17.41
N ALA A 340 12.11 -0.25 -17.02
CA ALA A 340 11.09 -0.32 -15.97
C ALA A 340 11.69 0.01 -14.59
N GLY A 341 10.89 0.62 -13.73
CA GLY A 341 11.25 1.01 -12.37
C GLY A 341 10.73 2.40 -12.02
N THR A 342 10.92 2.81 -10.76
CA THR A 342 10.83 4.22 -10.36
C THR A 342 11.71 5.07 -11.26
N ILE A 343 11.27 6.29 -11.60
CA ILE A 343 12.09 7.26 -12.32
C ILE A 343 13.28 7.65 -11.44
N SER A 344 14.46 7.19 -11.83
CA SER A 344 15.73 7.46 -11.13
C SER A 344 16.74 8.17 -12.02
N GLU A 345 16.60 8.07 -13.35
CA GLU A 345 17.51 8.71 -14.30
C GLU A 345 17.27 10.23 -14.33
N CYS A 346 18.27 11.00 -13.89
CA CYS A 346 18.11 12.44 -13.68
C CYS A 346 17.91 13.22 -14.99
N ASP A 347 18.40 12.69 -16.11
CA ASP A 347 18.27 13.25 -17.45
C ASP A 347 16.85 13.20 -18.01
N VAL A 348 15.94 12.45 -17.38
CA VAL A 348 14.50 12.46 -17.71
C VAL A 348 13.92 13.87 -17.55
N CYS A 349 14.38 14.62 -16.54
CA CYS A 349 13.87 15.94 -16.20
C CYS A 349 14.92 17.05 -16.34
N HIS A 350 16.20 16.73 -16.18
CA HIS A 350 17.26 17.72 -16.15
C HIS A 350 18.13 17.67 -17.39
N THR A 351 18.48 18.84 -17.91
CA THR A 351 19.37 18.97 -19.09
C THR A 351 20.74 19.54 -18.73
N LYS A 352 20.96 19.85 -17.44
CA LYS A 352 22.20 20.44 -16.95
C LYS A 352 22.93 19.44 -16.06
N ASP A 353 24.25 19.44 -16.21
CA ASP A 353 25.15 18.78 -15.28
C ASP A 353 25.13 19.52 -13.93
N PHE A 354 24.99 18.76 -12.84
CA PHE A 354 24.98 19.26 -11.46
C PHE A 354 26.35 19.14 -10.78
N GLY A 355 27.29 18.40 -11.37
CA GLY A 355 28.54 18.04 -10.72
C GLY A 355 28.31 17.18 -9.48
N ASN A 356 29.20 17.35 -8.49
CA ASN A 356 29.22 16.55 -7.28
C ASN A 356 28.29 17.16 -6.25
N THR A 357 27.10 16.56 -6.11
CA THR A 357 26.06 17.01 -5.18
C THR A 357 25.27 15.80 -4.69
N LEU A 358 24.61 15.97 -3.54
CA LEU A 358 23.66 15.03 -2.93
C LEU A 358 22.25 15.63 -2.80
N GLU A 359 21.96 16.71 -3.52
CA GLU A 359 20.67 17.43 -3.46
C GLU A 359 19.54 16.74 -4.25
N GLY A 360 19.76 15.52 -4.73
CA GLY A 360 18.74 14.71 -5.37
C GLY A 360 17.67 14.19 -4.41
N PRO A 361 16.61 13.54 -4.94
CA PRO A 361 15.59 12.90 -4.11
C PRO A 361 16.24 11.93 -3.12
N HIS A 362 15.74 11.88 -1.89
CA HIS A 362 16.25 10.99 -0.83
C HIS A 362 17.74 11.17 -0.47
N GLY A 363 18.36 12.29 -0.86
CA GLY A 363 19.78 12.55 -0.67
C GLY A 363 20.67 11.84 -1.70
N MET A 364 20.12 11.50 -2.87
CA MET A 364 20.85 10.85 -3.95
C MET A 364 21.77 11.84 -4.68
N HIS A 365 22.93 11.34 -5.11
CA HIS A 365 23.73 11.99 -6.13
C HIS A 365 23.11 11.79 -7.53
N PRO A 366 23.52 12.58 -8.54
CA PRO A 366 23.14 12.33 -9.92
C PRO A 366 23.51 10.90 -10.35
N VAL A 367 22.59 10.23 -11.03
CA VAL A 367 22.78 8.90 -11.64
C VAL A 367 22.50 8.97 -13.13
N GLY A 368 22.80 7.90 -13.85
CA GLY A 368 22.60 7.84 -15.29
C GLY A 368 23.61 8.65 -16.07
N GLU A 369 23.17 9.21 -17.21
CA GLU A 369 24.01 10.06 -18.06
C GLU A 369 24.48 11.33 -17.34
N LEU A 370 23.69 11.87 -16.41
CA LEU A 370 24.12 13.00 -15.57
C LEU A 370 25.02 12.59 -14.39
N GLY A 371 25.09 11.29 -14.08
CA GLY A 371 25.98 10.74 -13.06
C GLY A 371 27.41 10.50 -13.54
N LEU A 372 27.69 10.66 -14.84
CA LEU A 372 29.01 10.37 -15.41
C LEU A 372 30.12 11.19 -14.75
N LYS A 373 29.87 12.49 -14.52
CA LYS A 373 30.84 13.35 -13.85
C LYS A 373 31.03 13.02 -12.38
N PHE A 374 29.95 12.60 -11.71
CA PHE A 374 30.04 12.11 -10.34
C PHE A 374 30.95 10.89 -10.27
N ALA A 375 30.83 9.96 -11.21
CA ALA A 375 31.69 8.79 -11.28
C ALA A 375 33.14 9.10 -11.73
N ASP A 376 33.34 10.19 -12.49
CA ASP A 376 34.65 10.62 -12.99
C ASP A 376 35.50 11.39 -11.94
N GLY A 377 35.06 11.48 -10.68
CA GLY A 377 35.86 12.05 -9.58
C GLY A 377 35.22 13.25 -8.88
N GLY A 378 35.91 13.77 -7.85
CA GLY A 378 35.45 14.79 -6.90
C GLY A 378 34.32 14.36 -5.95
N HIS A 379 33.88 13.09 -5.98
CA HIS A 379 32.96 12.55 -4.98
C HIS A 379 33.70 12.03 -3.73
N GLU A 380 35.01 11.80 -3.86
CA GLU A 380 35.94 11.56 -2.77
C GLU A 380 35.96 12.73 -1.79
N ASP A 381 35.96 13.98 -2.25
CA ASP A 381 35.86 15.17 -1.39
C ASP A 381 34.60 15.10 -0.50
N ILE A 382 33.47 14.66 -1.07
CA ILE A 382 32.22 14.49 -0.33
C ILE A 382 32.34 13.35 0.68
N ALA A 383 33.00 12.25 0.30
CA ALA A 383 33.19 11.09 1.16
C ALA A 383 34.16 11.38 2.32
N GLU A 384 35.22 12.16 2.09
CA GLU A 384 36.17 12.62 3.12
C GLU A 384 35.50 13.56 4.12
N ASP A 385 34.68 14.50 3.64
CA ASP A 385 33.98 15.47 4.47
C ASP A 385 32.79 14.85 5.23
N ASN A 386 32.04 13.95 4.58
CA ASN A 386 30.82 13.35 5.12
C ASN A 386 30.62 11.89 4.64
N PRO A 387 31.38 10.93 5.19
CA PRO A 387 31.31 9.54 4.77
C PRO A 387 29.93 8.91 5.04
N ASP A 388 29.22 9.39 6.06
CA ASP A 388 27.88 8.87 6.43
C ASP A 388 26.83 9.14 5.34
N ALA A 389 27.03 10.16 4.49
CA ALA A 389 26.14 10.39 3.35
C ALA A 389 26.21 9.25 2.32
N CYS A 390 27.41 8.71 2.08
CA CYS A 390 27.62 7.55 1.24
C CYS A 390 27.13 6.28 1.93
N ARG A 391 27.49 6.09 3.21
CA ARG A 391 27.11 4.89 3.99
C ARG A 391 25.60 4.69 4.09
N ALA A 392 24.82 5.77 4.09
CA ALA A 392 23.36 5.71 4.08
C ALA A 392 22.79 4.85 2.95
N CYS A 393 23.39 4.87 1.75
CA CYS A 393 22.91 4.08 0.61
C CYS A 393 23.86 2.95 0.22
N HIS A 394 25.16 3.14 0.41
CA HIS A 394 26.20 2.19 0.00
C HIS A 394 26.63 1.25 1.13
N GLY A 395 26.00 1.30 2.30
CA GLY A 395 26.25 0.37 3.40
C GLY A 395 27.28 0.90 4.38
N ARG A 396 27.32 0.29 5.57
CA ARG A 396 28.05 0.82 6.73
C ARG A 396 29.56 0.92 6.50
N ASN A 397 30.07 0.04 5.66
CA ASN A 397 31.45 -0.02 5.24
C ASN A 397 31.54 0.11 3.71
N GLY A 398 30.60 0.77 3.04
CA GLY A 398 30.68 0.94 1.58
C GLY A 398 30.54 -0.34 0.76
N GLU A 399 30.02 -1.43 1.34
CA GLU A 399 29.90 -2.74 0.72
C GLU A 399 28.86 -2.83 -0.42
N GLY A 400 28.09 -1.76 -0.63
CA GLY A 400 26.93 -1.72 -1.50
C GLY A 400 25.69 -2.30 -0.82
N THR A 401 24.51 -1.75 -1.15
CA THR A 401 23.23 -2.30 -0.68
C THR A 401 22.20 -2.32 -1.79
N VAL A 402 20.99 -2.77 -1.48
CA VAL A 402 19.87 -2.66 -2.41
C VAL A 402 19.52 -1.22 -2.81
N LEU A 403 19.94 -0.22 -2.02
CA LEU A 403 19.74 1.21 -2.30
C LEU A 403 20.75 1.75 -3.33
N SER A 404 21.92 1.12 -3.48
CA SER A 404 22.97 1.52 -4.43
C SER A 404 22.96 0.71 -5.73
N LYS A 405 21.83 0.06 -6.06
CA LYS A 405 21.71 -0.77 -7.27
C LYS A 405 21.64 0.05 -8.53
N VAL A 406 22.41 -0.34 -9.55
CA VAL A 406 22.30 0.24 -10.89
C VAL A 406 20.99 -0.23 -11.55
N ALA A 407 20.19 0.71 -12.05
CA ALA A 407 18.85 0.41 -12.59
C ALA A 407 18.84 -0.16 -14.03
N ALA A 408 19.91 0.08 -14.78
CA ALA A 408 20.15 -0.41 -16.14
C ALA A 408 21.63 -0.76 -16.33
N ASP A 409 21.98 -1.39 -17.46
CA ASP A 409 23.40 -1.58 -17.80
C ASP A 409 24.04 -0.21 -18.05
N ARG A 410 25.21 0.03 -17.44
CA ARG A 410 25.91 1.31 -17.52
C ARG A 410 27.39 1.11 -17.80
N SER A 411 27.95 2.02 -18.59
CA SER A 411 29.39 2.15 -18.74
C SER A 411 29.79 3.60 -18.56
N PHE A 412 30.84 3.84 -17.80
CA PHE A 412 31.37 5.18 -17.55
C PHE A 412 32.89 5.12 -17.38
N THR A 413 33.53 6.27 -17.50
CA THR A 413 34.95 6.42 -17.21
C THR A 413 35.09 6.97 -15.80
N ILE A 414 36.01 6.40 -15.05
CA ILE A 414 36.43 6.88 -13.73
C ILE A 414 37.84 7.49 -13.85
N GLU A 415 38.14 8.53 -13.06
CA GLU A 415 39.43 9.22 -13.10
C GLU A 415 40.60 8.26 -12.88
N GLU A 416 40.45 7.35 -11.93
CA GLU A 416 41.46 6.40 -11.51
C GLU A 416 40.81 5.07 -11.14
N CYS A 417 41.51 3.95 -11.31
CA CYS A 417 41.10 2.65 -10.78
C CYS A 417 42.31 2.07 -10.07
N GLU A 418 42.22 1.91 -8.75
CA GLU A 418 43.31 1.41 -7.94
C GLU A 418 42.78 0.46 -6.87
N LYS A 419 43.30 -0.78 -6.80
CA LYS A 419 42.93 -1.81 -5.79
C LYS A 419 41.45 -2.20 -5.72
N GLY A 420 40.60 -1.69 -6.60
CA GLY A 420 39.23 -2.17 -6.80
C GLY A 420 39.19 -3.55 -7.44
N SER A 421 38.11 -4.28 -7.21
CA SER A 421 37.87 -5.63 -7.76
C SER A 421 37.67 -5.66 -9.27
N LEU A 422 37.31 -4.53 -9.89
CA LEU A 422 37.23 -4.36 -11.35
C LEU A 422 38.53 -3.80 -11.95
N CYS A 423 39.49 -3.39 -11.11
CA CYS A 423 40.73 -2.79 -11.57
C CYS A 423 41.72 -3.83 -12.06
N PRO A 424 42.59 -3.46 -13.02
CA PRO A 424 43.83 -4.18 -13.28
C PRO A 424 44.75 -4.14 -12.05
N ASN A 425 45.80 -4.97 -12.03
CA ASN A 425 46.74 -5.03 -10.90
C ASN A 425 47.55 -3.75 -10.67
N ASP A 426 47.63 -2.85 -11.66
CA ASP A 426 48.31 -1.57 -11.59
C ASP A 426 47.28 -0.42 -11.63
N GLU A 427 47.62 0.73 -11.06
CA GLU A 427 46.83 1.98 -11.14
C GLU A 427 46.57 2.34 -12.61
N VAL A 428 45.29 2.51 -12.98
CA VAL A 428 44.91 2.93 -14.33
C VAL A 428 44.04 4.17 -14.29
N LYS A 429 44.55 5.23 -14.91
CA LYS A 429 43.80 6.48 -15.12
C LYS A 429 42.81 6.38 -16.26
N ASN A 430 41.70 7.11 -16.18
CA ASN A 430 40.62 7.12 -17.17
C ASN A 430 40.11 5.72 -17.50
N PHE A 431 39.90 4.89 -16.47
CA PHE A 431 39.50 3.50 -16.63
C PHE A 431 38.01 3.41 -16.99
N ARG A 432 37.65 2.55 -17.95
CA ARG A 432 36.25 2.34 -18.34
C ARG A 432 35.65 1.20 -17.52
N VAL A 433 34.69 1.52 -16.67
CA VAL A 433 33.90 0.56 -15.90
C VAL A 433 32.63 0.22 -16.65
N THR A 434 32.18 -1.03 -16.54
CA THR A 434 30.85 -1.45 -17.00
C THR A 434 30.15 -2.22 -15.89
N LEU A 435 29.00 -1.73 -15.47
CA LEU A 435 28.17 -2.34 -14.44
C LEU A 435 26.88 -2.85 -15.08
N ALA A 436 26.55 -4.11 -14.82
CA ALA A 436 25.28 -4.68 -15.23
C ALA A 436 24.14 -4.16 -14.34
N LYS A 437 22.92 -4.15 -14.89
CA LYS A 437 21.70 -3.90 -14.13
C LYS A 437 21.65 -4.77 -12.86
N GLY A 438 21.33 -4.15 -11.74
CA GLY A 438 21.17 -4.81 -10.44
C GLY A 438 22.46 -4.96 -9.64
N THR A 439 23.63 -4.62 -10.21
CA THR A 439 24.88 -4.53 -9.46
C THR A 439 24.72 -3.51 -8.34
N GLN A 440 25.00 -3.91 -7.10
CA GLN A 440 25.09 -2.99 -5.95
C GLN A 440 26.44 -2.29 -6.03
N VAL A 441 26.43 -0.97 -6.11
CA VAL A 441 27.68 -0.20 -6.20
C VAL A 441 28.32 -0.15 -4.82
N SER A 442 29.53 -0.71 -4.72
CA SER A 442 30.40 -0.65 -3.54
C SER A 442 31.68 0.12 -3.86
N CYS A 443 32.36 0.66 -2.85
CA CYS A 443 33.65 1.35 -3.02
C CYS A 443 34.68 0.41 -3.68
N THR A 444 34.67 -0.85 -3.22
CA THR A 444 35.57 -1.92 -3.64
C THR A 444 35.40 -2.39 -5.09
N LEU A 445 34.43 -1.87 -5.84
CA LEU A 445 34.39 -2.11 -7.28
C LEU A 445 35.54 -1.41 -8.01
N CYS A 446 35.83 -0.17 -7.63
CA CYS A 446 36.73 0.71 -8.37
C CYS A 446 37.96 1.12 -7.58
N HIS A 447 37.86 1.17 -6.24
CA HIS A 447 38.92 1.67 -5.38
C HIS A 447 39.12 0.79 -4.15
N GLU A 448 40.17 1.03 -3.38
CA GLU A 448 40.19 0.52 -2.00
C GLU A 448 39.05 1.16 -1.19
N ASN A 449 38.59 0.45 -0.16
CA ASN A 449 37.51 0.94 0.65
C ASN A 449 38.03 1.95 1.68
N GLU A 450 37.73 3.22 1.47
CA GLU A 450 38.15 4.33 2.32
C GLU A 450 37.04 4.81 3.29
N LEU A 451 35.87 4.15 3.26
CA LEU A 451 34.73 4.45 4.14
C LEU A 451 34.82 3.80 5.52
#